data_AF-A0A1J3G331-F1
#
_entry.id   AF-A0A1J3G331-F1
#
_cell.length_a   1.000
_cell.length_b   1.000
_cell.length_c   1.000
_cell.angle_alpha   90.00
_cell.angle_beta   90.00
_cell.angle_gamma   90.00
#
_symmetry.space_group_name_H-M   'P 1'
#
loop_
_entity.id
_entity.type
_entity.pdbx_description
1 polymer ?
#
loop_
_entity_poly.entity_id
_entity_poly.type
_entity_poly.pdbx_seq_one_letter_code
_entity_poly.pdbx_strand_id
1 'polypeptide(L)'
;TFVFWDTVACPVPEGLDAETVVRNIHLGLCKRGYLHLSKVKVYGNVPEMAAGAFATAGLPMSHVPPGTKGACRKAIFVDFMYELIG
;
A
#
# COMPACT_ATOMS: atom_id res chain seq x y z
N THR A 1 10.98 -8.69 0.45
CA THR A 1 10.75 -7.25 0.23
C THR A 1 9.36 -6.89 0.69
N PHE A 2 9.22 -5.84 1.50
CA PHE A 2 7.93 -5.32 1.95
C PHE A 2 7.67 -3.97 1.29
N VAL A 3 6.42 -3.74 0.89
CA VAL A 3 5.97 -2.47 0.31
C VAL A 3 4.84 -1.96 1.19
N PHE A 4 5.07 -0.79 1.77
CA PHE A 4 4.09 -0.06 2.55
C PHE A 4 3.57 1.11 1.71
N TRP A 5 2.29 1.07 1.36
CA TRP A 5 1.70 2.05 0.45
C TRP A 5 0.74 2.98 1.20
N ASP A 6 1.18 4.22 1.42
CA ASP A 6 0.35 5.33 1.90
C ASP A 6 -0.54 5.83 0.75
N THR A 7 -1.82 5.47 0.75
CA THR A 7 -2.74 5.82 -0.35
C THR A 7 -3.24 7.25 -0.27
N VAL A 8 -3.04 7.93 0.87
CA VAL A 8 -3.37 9.35 1.05
C VAL A 8 -2.28 10.22 0.45
N ALA A 9 -1.01 9.88 0.69
CA ALA A 9 0.12 10.60 0.11
C ALA A 9 0.39 10.22 -1.36
N CYS A 10 0.14 8.95 -1.70
CA CYS A 10 0.37 8.39 -3.02
C CYS A 10 -0.92 7.71 -3.53
N PRO A 11 -1.95 8.46 -3.93
CA PRO A 11 -3.20 7.87 -4.42
C PRO A 11 -3.01 7.08 -5.72
N VAL A 12 -3.98 6.23 -6.04
CA VAL A 12 -4.03 5.58 -7.36
C VAL A 12 -4.23 6.65 -8.42
N PRO A 13 -3.43 6.67 -9.50
CA PRO A 13 -3.65 7.62 -10.59
C PRO A 13 -5.01 7.43 -11.24
N GLU A 14 -5.58 8.53 -11.75
CA GLU A 14 -6.86 8.50 -12.46
C GLU A 14 -6.83 7.51 -13.65
N GLY A 15 -7.89 6.72 -13.79
CA GLY A 15 -8.01 5.70 -14.84
C GLY A 15 -7.23 4.40 -14.58
N LEU A 16 -6.54 4.26 -13.45
CA LEU A 16 -5.89 3.01 -13.04
C LEU A 16 -6.59 2.36 -11.84
N ASP A 17 -6.38 1.06 -11.70
CA ASP A 17 -6.74 0.29 -10.51
C ASP A 17 -5.50 -0.06 -9.66
N ALA A 18 -5.74 -0.47 -8.42
CA ALA A 18 -4.67 -0.84 -7.50
C ALA A 18 -3.89 -2.08 -7.97
N GLU A 19 -4.52 -3.00 -8.69
CA GLU A 19 -3.86 -4.19 -9.25
C GLU A 19 -2.78 -3.80 -10.26
N THR A 20 -3.09 -2.87 -11.17
CA THR A 20 -2.16 -2.33 -12.15
C THR A 20 -1.00 -1.61 -11.47
N VAL A 21 -1.26 -0.83 -10.42
CA VAL A 21 -0.21 -0.17 -9.65
C VAL A 21 0.70 -1.20 -8.95
N VAL A 22 0.14 -2.22 -8.31
CA VAL A 22 0.90 -3.28 -7.65
C VAL A 22 1.76 -4.05 -8.64
N ARG A 23 1.23 -4.38 -9.82
CA ARG A 23 2.01 -5.00 -10.90
C ARG A 23 3.18 -4.13 -11.32
N ASN A 24 2.98 -2.82 -11.47
CA ASN A 24 4.04 -1.89 -11.85
C ASN A 24 5.11 -1.75 -10.76
N ILE A 25 4.71 -1.74 -9.48
CA ILE A 25 5.63 -1.77 -8.33
C ILE A 25 6.48 -3.04 -8.41
N HIS A 26 5.86 -4.20 -8.60
CA HIS A 26 6.58 -5.47 -8.70
C HIS A 26 7.58 -5.48 -9.85
N LEU A 27 7.18 -5.05 -11.05
CA LEU A 27 8.07 -4.94 -12.21
C LEU A 27 9.23 -3.98 -11.95
N GLY A 28 8.98 -2.85 -11.28
CA GLY A 28 10.02 -1.88 -10.91
C GLY A 28 11.03 -2.47 -9.92
N LEU A 29 10.56 -3.23 -8.93
CA LEU A 29 11.39 -3.92 -7.94
C LEU A 29 12.23 -5.04 -8.59
N CYS A 30 11.63 -5.86 -9.45
CA CYS A 30 12.35 -6.90 -10.19
C CYS A 30 13.48 -6.32 -11.05
N LYS A 31 13.23 -5.21 -11.77
CA LYS A 31 14.27 -4.50 -12.55
C LYS A 31 15.43 -3.99 -11.69
N ARG A 32 15.22 -3.80 -10.39
CA ARG A 32 16.25 -3.38 -9.41
C ARG A 32 16.93 -4.58 -8.72
N GLY A 33 16.61 -5.82 -9.10
CA GLY A 33 17.18 -7.04 -8.52
C GLY A 33 16.43 -7.59 -7.31
N TYR A 34 15.28 -7.03 -6.94
CA TYR A 34 14.42 -7.59 -5.90
C TYR A 34 13.51 -8.67 -6.51
N LEU A 35 13.99 -9.91 -6.58
CA LEU A 35 13.38 -11.00 -7.35
C LEU A 35 12.26 -11.76 -6.63
N HIS A 36 12.05 -11.52 -5.34
CA HIS A 36 11.02 -12.22 -4.55
C HIS A 36 9.67 -11.49 -4.59
N LEU A 37 8.58 -12.25 -4.40
CA LEU A 37 7.23 -11.70 -4.21
C LEU A 37 7.26 -10.62 -3.12
N SER A 38 6.92 -9.40 -3.51
CA SER A 38 6.77 -8.28 -2.61
C SER A 38 5.45 -8.41 -1.87
N LYS A 39 5.48 -8.41 -0.53
CA LYS A 39 4.27 -8.26 0.29
C LYS A 39 3.87 -6.80 0.28
N VAL A 40 2.72 -6.47 -0.29
CA VAL A 40 2.18 -5.10 -0.34
C VAL A 40 1.10 -4.95 0.72
N LYS A 41 1.19 -3.92 1.55
CA LYS A 41 0.14 -3.52 2.51
C LYS A 41 -0.22 -2.07 2.28
N VAL A 42 -1.51 -1.77 2.26
CA VAL A 42 -2.04 -0.44 1.94
C VAL A 42 -2.61 0.25 3.18
N TYR A 43 -2.42 1.56 3.27
CA TYR A 43 -2.78 2.38 4.43
C TYR A 43 -3.62 3.57 3.99
N GLY A 44 -4.81 3.68 4.55
CA GLY A 44 -5.73 4.79 4.24
C GLY A 44 -7.14 4.52 4.74
N ASN A 45 -8.09 5.33 4.27
CA ASN A 45 -9.48 5.16 4.63
C ASN A 45 -10.09 3.94 3.91
N VAL A 46 -10.15 2.79 4.60
CA VAL A 46 -10.62 1.51 4.03
C VAL A 46 -11.97 1.60 3.32
N PRO A 47 -13.04 2.19 3.89
CA PRO A 47 -14.30 2.40 3.18
C PRO A 47 -14.14 3.05 1.78
N GLU A 48 -13.32 4.09 1.67
CA GLU A 48 -13.07 4.78 0.40
C GLU A 48 -12.23 3.92 -0.56
N MET A 49 -11.18 3.26 -0.05
CA MET A 49 -10.32 2.40 -0.85
C MET A 49 -11.11 1.20 -1.41
N ALA A 50 -11.87 0.52 -0.55
CA ALA A 50 -12.61 -0.70 -0.87
C ALA A 50 -13.78 -0.46 -1.83
N ALA A 51 -14.40 0.73 -1.79
CA ALA A 51 -15.43 1.12 -2.75
C ALA A 51 -14.86 1.64 -4.08
N GLY A 52 -13.57 1.96 -4.12
CA GLY A 52 -12.90 2.58 -5.28
C GLY A 52 -11.90 1.65 -5.96
N ALA A 53 -10.73 2.20 -6.26
CA ALA A 53 -9.69 1.56 -7.07
C ALA A 53 -9.11 0.25 -6.48
N PHE A 54 -9.42 -0.10 -5.23
CA PHE A 54 -8.92 -1.30 -4.57
C PHE A 54 -9.95 -2.44 -4.50
N ALA A 55 -11.18 -2.25 -5.00
CA ALA A 55 -12.28 -3.18 -4.84
C ALA A 55 -11.94 -4.63 -5.24
N THR A 56 -11.13 -4.82 -6.29
CA THR A 56 -10.76 -6.14 -6.82
C THR A 56 -9.35 -6.61 -6.42
N ALA A 57 -8.55 -5.76 -5.78
CA ALA A 57 -7.11 -6.00 -5.64
C ALA A 57 -6.74 -7.03 -4.54
N GLY A 58 -7.65 -7.34 -3.63
CA GLY A 58 -7.42 -8.33 -2.56
C GLY A 58 -6.24 -8.01 -1.63
N LEU A 59 -5.83 -6.74 -1.54
CA LEU A 59 -4.66 -6.33 -0.78
C LEU A 59 -4.96 -6.25 0.73
N PRO A 60 -4.01 -6.65 1.60
CA PRO A 60 -4.09 -6.35 3.02
C PRO A 60 -4.20 -4.83 3.25
N MET A 61 -5.23 -4.40 3.98
CA MET A 61 -5.49 -2.99 4.25
C MET A 61 -5.39 -2.69 5.75
N SER A 62 -4.81 -1.54 6.09
CA SER A 62 -4.85 -0.96 7.42
C SER A 62 -5.74 0.29 7.39
N HIS A 63 -6.80 0.28 8.20
CA HIS A 63 -7.72 1.42 8.28
C HIS A 63 -7.05 2.58 9.03
N VAL A 64 -6.93 3.70 8.34
CA VAL A 64 -6.45 4.96 8.88
C VAL A 64 -7.54 6.01 8.65
N PRO A 65 -8.17 6.55 9.71
CA PRO A 65 -9.22 7.55 9.58
C PRO A 65 -8.73 8.82 8.87
N PRO A 66 -9.57 9.46 8.06
CA PRO A 66 -9.23 10.73 7.42
C PRO A 66 -9.04 11.85 8.45
N GLY A 67 -8.40 12.95 8.03
CA GLY A 67 -8.27 14.17 8.84
C GLY A 67 -7.08 14.21 9.80
N THR A 68 -6.36 13.10 9.99
CA THR A 68 -5.14 13.08 10.82
C THR A 68 -3.89 13.11 9.95
N LYS A 69 -3.25 14.29 9.83
CA LYS A 69 -2.01 14.45 9.05
C LYS A 69 -0.94 13.49 9.55
N GLY A 70 -0.39 12.69 8.64
CA GLY A 70 0.69 11.74 8.94
C GLY A 70 0.26 10.48 9.69
N ALA A 71 -1.04 10.21 9.83
CA ALA A 71 -1.52 8.97 10.47
C ALA A 71 -1.07 7.71 9.73
N CYS A 72 -1.13 7.70 8.38
CA CYS A 72 -0.62 6.59 7.58
C CYS A 72 0.87 6.34 7.87
N ARG A 73 1.69 7.41 7.93
CA ARG A 73 3.12 7.30 8.26
C ARG A 73 3.36 6.68 9.64
N LYS A 74 2.57 7.04 10.65
CA LYS A 74 2.67 6.42 11.99
C LYS A 74 2.31 4.94 11.96
N ALA A 75 1.23 4.58 11.26
CA ALA A 75 0.81 3.18 11.12
C ALA A 75 1.87 2.35 10.37
N ILE A 76 2.44 2.91 9.29
CA ILE A 76 3.54 2.30 8.53
C ILE A 76 4.75 2.09 9.44
N PHE A 77 5.13 3.09 10.25
CA PHE A 77 6.25 2.95 11.15
C PHE A 77 6.06 1.79 12.14
N VAL A 78 4.87 1.66 12.72
CA VAL A 78 4.55 0.55 13.63
C VAL A 78 4.68 -0.79 12.91
N ASP A 79 4.04 -0.97 11.75
CA ASP A 79 4.11 -2.22 11.00
C ASP A 79 5.52 -2.53 10.48
N PHE A 80 6.27 -1.52 10.06
CA PHE A 80 7.67 -1.67 9.67
C PHE A 80 8.51 -2.21 10.83
N MET A 81 8.31 -1.68 12.04
CA MET A 81 9.02 -2.18 13.21
C MET A 81 8.66 -3.62 13.52
N TYR A 82 7.37 -4.01 13.41
CA TYR A 82 6.93 -5.40 13.58
C TYR A 82 7.57 -6.35 12.57
N GLU A 83 7.63 -5.99 11.28
CA GLU A 83 8.24 -6.83 10.23
C GLU A 83 9.77 -6.90 10.34
N LEU A 84 10.41 -5.95 11.05
CA LEU A 84 11.87 -5.92 11.24
C LEU A 84 12.33 -6.78 12.42
N ILE A 85 11.52 -6.83 13.49
CA ILE A 85 11.89 -7.50 14.75
C ILE A 85 11.19 -8.85 14.96
N GLY A 86 10.20 -9.17 14.12
CA GLY A 86 9.41 -10.41 14.16
C GLY A 86 10.00 -11.56 13.35
#